data_AF-A0A966YWU6-F1
#
_entry.id   AF-A0A966YWU6-F1
#
_cell.length_a   1.000
_cell.length_b   1.000
_cell.length_c   1.000
_cell.angle_alpha   90.00
_cell.angle_beta   90.00
_cell.angle_gamma   90.00
#
_symmetry.space_group_name_H-M   'P 1'
#
loop_
_entity.id
_entity.type
_entity.pdbx_description
1 polymer ?
#
loop_
_entity_poly.entity_id
_entity_poly.type
_entity_poly.pdbx_seq_one_letter_code
_entity_poly.pdbx_strand_id
1 'polypeptide(L)'
;HTPMKLQDPLKTVNELIRLEDGTAIPKNERCCGESGTLAITRPDISTQVRYRKQIEMEKGANDLRKDFAGDVKVLTSCPSCLQGLSRFDGDSDTKADYIVVEMAKHLLGENWLESYVTKANQGGIERVLV
;
A
#
# COMPACT_ATOMS: atom_id res chain seq x y z
N HIS A 1 -12.27 -5.69 6.61
CA HIS A 1 -12.65 -4.93 5.41
C HIS A 1 -11.85 -5.48 4.24
N THR A 2 -12.50 -5.75 3.12
CA THR A 2 -11.87 -6.24 1.90
C THR A 2 -12.42 -5.46 0.71
N PRO A 3 -11.62 -4.59 0.06
CA PRO A 3 -12.10 -3.70 -0.99
C PRO A 3 -12.37 -4.44 -2.32
N MET A 4 -11.68 -5.57 -2.58
CA MET A 4 -11.90 -6.41 -3.76
C MET A 4 -13.03 -7.41 -3.49
N LYS A 5 -14.15 -7.29 -4.21
CA LYS A 5 -15.39 -8.06 -3.93
C LYS A 5 -15.57 -9.31 -4.78
N LEU A 6 -14.96 -9.34 -5.97
CA LEU A 6 -15.17 -10.40 -6.96
C LEU A 6 -14.18 -11.58 -6.81
N GLN A 7 -13.03 -11.35 -6.20
CA GLN A 7 -11.95 -12.32 -6.05
C GLN A 7 -11.24 -12.14 -4.71
N ASP A 8 -10.51 -13.17 -4.27
CA ASP A 8 -9.62 -13.06 -3.13
C ASP A 8 -8.54 -11.98 -3.42
N PRO A 9 -8.38 -10.97 -2.56
CA PRO A 9 -7.45 -9.88 -2.84
C PRO A 9 -6.01 -10.34 -2.96
N LEU A 10 -5.58 -11.30 -2.13
CA LEU A 10 -4.19 -11.73 -2.13
C LEU A 10 -3.87 -12.49 -3.42
N LYS A 11 -4.83 -13.30 -3.89
CA LYS A 11 -4.76 -13.91 -5.22
C LYS A 11 -4.64 -12.86 -6.32
N THR A 12 -5.54 -11.86 -6.34
CA THR A 12 -5.50 -10.78 -7.34
C THR A 12 -4.17 -10.02 -7.30
N VAL A 13 -3.65 -9.67 -6.12
CA VAL A 13 -2.34 -9.00 -5.99
C VAL A 13 -1.22 -9.84 -6.59
N ASN A 14 -1.15 -11.13 -6.26
CA ASN A 14 -0.10 -12.04 -6.74
C ASN A 14 -0.22 -12.41 -8.23
N GLU A 15 -1.38 -12.19 -8.84
CA GLU A 15 -1.57 -12.28 -10.30
C GLU A 15 -1.12 -10.99 -11.02
N LEU A 16 -1.24 -9.83 -10.37
CA LEU A 16 -0.90 -8.52 -10.96
C LEU A 16 0.55 -8.10 -10.73
N ILE A 17 1.12 -8.41 -9.57
CA ILE A 17 2.50 -8.09 -9.20
C ILE A 17 3.15 -9.37 -8.67
N ARG A 18 4.33 -9.69 -9.21
CA ARG A 18 5.20 -10.74 -8.72
C ARG A 18 6.58 -10.18 -8.46
N LEU A 19 7.23 -10.70 -7.44
CA LEU A 19 8.64 -10.45 -7.21
C LEU A 19 9.47 -11.10 -8.33
N GLU A 20 10.66 -10.57 -8.61
CA GLU A 20 11.53 -11.05 -9.71
C GLU A 20 11.92 -12.52 -9.54
N ASP A 21 12.06 -12.97 -8.30
CA ASP A 21 12.35 -14.35 -7.91
C ASP A 21 11.12 -15.29 -7.97
N GLY A 22 9.95 -14.74 -8.33
CA GLY A 22 8.68 -15.47 -8.41
C GLY A 22 8.04 -15.75 -7.05
N THR A 23 8.58 -15.20 -5.95
CA THR A 23 8.03 -15.36 -4.61
C THR A 23 6.68 -14.64 -4.49
N ALA A 24 5.72 -15.30 -3.84
CA ALA A 24 4.41 -14.72 -3.58
C ALA A 24 4.51 -13.61 -2.53
N ILE A 25 3.86 -12.49 -2.80
CA ILE A 25 3.71 -11.37 -1.87
C ILE A 25 2.84 -11.85 -0.69
N PRO A 26 3.37 -11.86 0.55
CA PRO A 26 2.63 -12.32 1.71
C PRO A 26 1.63 -11.26 2.19
N LYS A 27 0.57 -11.72 2.87
CA LYS A 27 -0.40 -10.83 3.50
C LYS A 27 0.13 -10.34 4.85
N ASN A 28 0.18 -9.03 5.04
CA ASN A 28 0.36 -8.44 6.37
C ASN A 28 -1.00 -8.24 7.05
N GLU A 29 -1.27 -9.02 8.09
CA GLU A 29 -2.59 -9.10 8.73
C GLU A 29 -3.00 -7.81 9.47
N ARG A 30 -4.26 -7.78 9.92
CA ARG A 30 -4.89 -6.72 10.74
C ARG A 30 -5.14 -5.39 10.03
N CYS A 31 -6.08 -4.64 10.60
CA CYS A 31 -6.54 -3.34 10.11
C CYS A 31 -5.55 -2.23 10.51
N CYS A 32 -5.35 -1.22 9.66
CA CYS A 32 -4.51 -0.05 9.97
C CYS A 32 -5.08 0.87 11.07
N GLY A 33 -6.35 0.72 11.43
CA GLY A 33 -6.99 1.53 12.47
C GLY A 33 -7.43 2.94 12.04
N GLU A 34 -7.14 3.34 10.80
CA GLU A 34 -7.44 4.68 10.28
C GLU A 34 -8.74 4.75 9.45
N SER A 35 -9.05 3.67 8.74
CA SER A 35 -10.14 3.64 7.76
C SER A 35 -11.53 3.90 8.36
N GLY A 36 -12.38 4.58 7.61
CA GLY A 36 -13.78 4.84 7.97
C GLY A 36 -13.93 5.79 9.17
N THR A 37 -13.05 6.80 9.27
CA THR A 37 -12.98 7.78 10.37
C THR A 37 -12.82 7.18 11.77
N LEU A 38 -12.42 5.91 11.86
CA LEU A 38 -12.27 5.16 13.12
C LEU A 38 -11.32 5.86 14.10
N ALA A 39 -10.19 6.35 13.60
CA ALA A 39 -9.20 7.06 14.41
C ALA A 39 -9.75 8.34 15.05
N ILE A 40 -10.68 9.04 14.40
CA ILE A 40 -11.27 10.29 14.88
C ILE A 40 -12.47 10.01 15.77
N THR A 41 -13.32 9.06 15.39
CA THR A 41 -14.59 8.78 16.07
C THR A 41 -14.42 7.93 17.33
N ARG A 42 -13.43 7.02 17.35
CA ARG A 42 -13.13 6.11 18.48
C ARG A 42 -11.62 5.96 18.67
N PRO A 43 -10.91 7.02 19.11
CA PRO A 43 -9.47 6.98 19.34
C PRO A 43 -9.06 5.93 20.38
N ASP A 44 -9.93 5.66 21.35
CA ASP A 44 -9.77 4.62 22.38
C ASP A 44 -9.64 3.21 21.78
N ILE A 45 -10.43 2.91 20.74
CA ILE A 45 -10.37 1.63 20.02
C ILE A 45 -9.24 1.65 18.98
N SER A 46 -9.13 2.74 18.20
CA SER A 46 -8.17 2.85 17.10
C SER A 46 -6.74 2.64 17.59
N THR A 47 -6.39 3.17 18.78
CA THR A 47 -5.06 2.98 19.38
C THR A 47 -4.71 1.50 19.55
N GLN A 48 -5.64 0.68 20.05
CA GLN A 48 -5.41 -0.77 20.21
C GLN A 48 -5.32 -1.50 18.87
N VAL A 49 -6.14 -1.11 17.89
CA VAL A 49 -6.08 -1.67 16.54
C VAL A 49 -4.74 -1.35 15.88
N ARG A 50 -4.27 -0.11 15.99
CA ARG A 50 -2.97 0.35 15.48
C ARG A 50 -1.82 -0.40 16.14
N TYR A 51 -1.85 -0.57 17.46
CA TYR A 51 -0.84 -1.34 18.18
C TYR A 51 -0.75 -2.78 17.67
N ARG A 52 -1.89 -3.46 17.47
CA ARG A 52 -1.90 -4.81 16.88
C ARG A 52 -1.40 -4.83 15.44
N LYS A 53 -1.66 -3.79 14.65
CA LYS A 53 -1.14 -3.68 13.29
C LYS A 53 0.37 -3.51 13.26
N GLN A 54 0.91 -2.67 14.14
CA GLN A 54 2.34 -2.42 14.23
C GLN A 54 3.11 -3.72 14.49
N ILE A 55 2.64 -4.56 15.41
CA ILE A 55 3.25 -5.88 15.68
C ILE A 55 3.30 -6.74 14.41
N GLU A 56 2.23 -6.78 13.61
CA GLU A 56 2.24 -7.54 12.35
C GLU A 56 3.17 -6.91 11.31
N MET A 57 3.24 -5.58 11.24
CA MET A 57 4.14 -4.84 10.34
C MET A 57 5.61 -5.15 10.65
N GLU A 58 6.01 -4.99 11.91
CA GLU A 58 7.35 -5.31 12.40
C GLU A 58 7.68 -6.79 12.17
N LYS A 59 6.76 -7.71 12.50
CA LYS A 59 6.95 -9.14 12.27
C LYS A 59 7.18 -9.45 10.79
N GLY A 60 6.30 -8.98 9.92
CA GLY A 60 6.41 -9.23 8.48
C GLY A 60 7.69 -8.64 7.89
N ALA A 61 8.06 -7.43 8.29
CA ALA A 61 9.28 -6.78 7.81
C ALA A 61 10.54 -7.50 8.31
N ASN A 62 10.58 -7.91 9.58
CA ASN A 62 11.68 -8.69 10.14
C ASN A 62 11.81 -10.07 9.51
N ASP A 63 10.69 -10.72 9.16
CA ASP A 63 10.71 -12.00 8.46
C ASP A 63 11.30 -11.86 7.05
N LEU A 64 10.93 -10.82 6.29
CA LEU A 64 11.50 -10.56 4.97
C LEU A 64 13.00 -10.22 5.02
N ARG A 65 13.42 -9.47 6.05
CA ARG A 65 14.82 -9.05 6.21
C ARG A 65 15.81 -10.18 6.55
N LYS A 66 15.33 -11.39 6.86
CA LYS A 66 16.22 -12.54 7.07
C LYS A 66 17.02 -12.88 5.81
N ASP A 67 16.38 -12.72 4.65
CA ASP A 67 16.93 -13.12 3.35
C ASP A 67 17.02 -11.94 2.35
N PHE A 68 16.59 -10.73 2.74
CA PHE A 68 16.56 -9.56 1.88
C PHE A 68 17.13 -8.30 2.57
N ALA A 69 18.04 -7.61 1.90
CA ALA A 69 18.73 -6.43 2.43
C ALA A 69 18.24 -5.08 1.84
N GLY A 70 17.22 -5.09 0.98
CA GLY A 70 16.68 -3.89 0.35
C GLY A 70 15.46 -3.30 1.07
N ASP A 71 14.82 -2.34 0.41
CA ASP A 71 13.65 -1.65 0.94
C ASP A 71 12.42 -2.55 1.02
N VAL A 72 11.82 -2.66 2.20
CA VAL A 72 10.58 -3.42 2.41
C VAL A 72 9.37 -2.50 2.23
N LYS A 73 8.49 -2.85 1.30
CA LYS A 73 7.25 -2.10 1.04
C LYS A 73 6.02 -2.85 1.55
N VAL A 74 5.03 -2.11 2.05
CA VAL A 74 3.67 -2.60 2.30
C VAL A 74 2.73 -2.01 1.26
N LEU A 75 2.05 -2.88 0.51
CA LEU A 75 1.16 -2.46 -0.56
C LEU A 75 -0.29 -2.39 -0.10
N THR A 76 -1.01 -1.37 -0.56
CA THR A 76 -2.45 -1.26 -0.31
C THR A 76 -3.24 -0.75 -1.52
N SER A 77 -4.53 -1.07 -1.56
CA SER A 77 -5.49 -0.58 -2.55
C SER A 77 -6.57 0.31 -1.91
N CYS A 78 -6.34 0.77 -0.69
CA CYS A 78 -7.27 1.61 0.06
C CYS A 78 -6.59 2.93 0.46
N PRO A 79 -7.08 4.11 0.01
CA PRO A 79 -6.44 5.39 0.31
C PRO A 79 -6.33 5.68 1.80
N SER A 80 -7.37 5.35 2.58
CA SER A 80 -7.34 5.50 4.05
C SER A 80 -6.31 4.57 4.69
N CYS A 81 -6.13 3.36 4.16
CA CYS A 81 -5.06 2.48 4.62
C CYS A 81 -3.69 3.02 4.25
N LEU A 82 -3.49 3.66 3.09
CA LEU A 82 -2.20 4.22 2.72
C LEU A 82 -1.74 5.25 3.76
N GLN A 83 -2.64 6.19 4.12
CA GLN A 83 -2.38 7.17 5.16
C GLN A 83 -2.19 6.53 6.55
N GLY A 84 -2.94 5.47 6.87
CA GLY A 84 -2.79 4.74 8.14
C GLY A 84 -1.47 3.97 8.22
N LEU A 85 -1.09 3.31 7.13
CA LEU A 85 0.10 2.45 7.03
C LEU A 85 1.38 3.27 7.05
N SER A 86 1.41 4.43 6.38
CA SER A 86 2.59 5.31 6.36
C SER A 86 2.99 5.82 7.74
N ARG A 87 2.09 5.77 8.73
CA ARG A 87 2.42 6.09 10.12
C ARG A 87 3.29 5.05 10.81
N PHE A 88 3.35 3.82 10.29
CA PHE A 88 4.22 2.77 10.81
C PHE A 88 5.58 2.74 10.11
N ASP A 89 5.79 3.54 9.06
CA ASP A 89 7.02 3.51 8.25
C ASP A 89 8.28 3.62 9.09
N GLY A 90 8.29 4.50 10.11
CA GLY A 90 9.42 4.66 11.03
C GLY A 90 9.58 3.50 12.02
N ASP A 91 8.48 2.91 12.48
CA ASP A 91 8.50 1.84 13.51
C ASP A 91 8.89 0.48 12.91
N SER A 92 8.39 0.16 11.71
CA SER A 92 8.70 -1.10 11.02
C SER A 92 9.80 -1.00 9.96
N ASP A 93 10.36 0.20 9.77
CA ASP A 93 11.30 0.53 8.70
C ASP A 93 10.73 0.13 7.32
N THR A 94 9.46 0.43 7.06
CA THR A 94 8.79 0.07 5.81
C THR A 94 8.41 1.29 5.01
N LYS A 95 8.00 1.10 3.76
CA LYS A 95 7.33 2.12 2.95
C LYS A 95 5.94 1.68 2.56
N ALA A 96 4.92 2.45 2.92
CA ALA A 96 3.58 2.24 2.40
C ALA A 96 3.45 2.77 0.96
N ASP A 97 2.97 1.94 0.03
CA ASP A 97 2.67 2.38 -1.34
C ASP A 97 1.35 1.79 -1.84
N TYR A 98 0.81 2.40 -2.89
CA TYR A 98 -0.41 1.97 -3.54
C TYR A 98 -0.10 0.93 -4.62
N ILE A 99 -0.85 -0.17 -4.64
CA ILE A 99 -0.59 -1.27 -5.58
C ILE A 99 -0.56 -0.82 -7.05
N VAL A 100 -1.45 0.11 -7.43
CA VAL A 100 -1.52 0.63 -8.81
C VAL A 100 -0.28 1.47 -9.17
N VAL A 101 0.32 2.16 -8.19
CA VAL A 101 1.53 2.95 -8.40
C VAL A 101 2.72 2.02 -8.65
N GLU A 102 2.86 0.96 -7.86
CA GLU A 102 3.91 -0.04 -8.08
C GLU A 102 3.73 -0.75 -9.43
N MET A 103 2.49 -1.13 -9.78
CA MET A 103 2.21 -1.67 -11.13
C MET A 103 2.63 -0.71 -12.24
N ALA A 104 2.36 0.59 -12.10
CA ALA A 104 2.74 1.58 -13.10
C ALA A 104 4.27 1.67 -13.25
N LYS A 105 5.03 1.67 -12.14
CA LYS A 105 6.50 1.65 -12.19
C LYS A 105 7.02 0.40 -12.90
N HIS A 106 6.48 -0.78 -12.56
CA HIS A 106 6.92 -2.04 -13.15
C HIS A 106 6.54 -2.20 -14.64
N LEU A 107 5.34 -1.73 -15.04
CA LEU A 107 4.84 -1.91 -16.42
C LEU A 107 5.25 -0.79 -17.37
N LEU A 108 5.40 0.43 -16.86
CA LEU A 108 5.61 1.64 -17.67
C LEU A 108 6.99 2.28 -17.43
N GLY A 109 7.77 1.79 -16.46
CA GLY A 109 9.09 2.29 -16.08
C GLY A 109 9.06 3.42 -15.05
N GLU A 110 10.22 3.80 -14.52
CA GLU A 110 10.36 4.81 -13.46
C GLU A 110 9.78 6.20 -13.86
N ASN A 111 9.89 6.58 -15.13
CA ASN A 111 9.40 7.86 -15.65
C ASN A 111 7.90 7.83 -16.02
N TRP A 112 7.13 6.83 -15.54
CA TRP A 112 5.72 6.66 -15.91
C TRP A 112 4.88 7.90 -15.60
N LEU A 113 5.09 8.52 -14.44
CA LEU A 113 4.27 9.63 -13.97
C LEU A 113 4.49 10.88 -14.83
N GLU A 114 5.75 11.23 -15.08
CA GLU A 114 6.11 12.37 -15.94
C GLU A 114 5.58 12.16 -17.37
N SER A 115 5.76 10.94 -17.91
CA SER A 115 5.26 10.56 -19.22
C SER A 115 3.74 10.64 -19.31
N TYR A 116 3.04 10.18 -18.26
CA TYR A 116 1.59 10.24 -18.15
C TYR A 116 1.09 11.69 -18.09
N VAL A 117 1.66 12.51 -17.21
CA VAL A 117 1.29 13.92 -17.04
C VAL A 117 1.51 14.71 -18.34
N THR A 118 2.64 14.48 -19.01
CA THR A 118 2.95 15.14 -20.29
C THR A 118 1.89 14.82 -21.34
N LYS A 119 1.52 13.54 -21.49
CA LYS A 119 0.47 13.10 -22.43
C LYS A 119 -0.92 13.65 -22.05
N ALA A 120 -1.27 13.63 -20.77
CA ALA A 120 -2.55 14.14 -20.28
C ALA A 120 -2.68 15.65 -20.51
N ASN A 121 -1.60 16.42 -20.32
CA ASN A 121 -1.58 17.86 -20.57
C ASN A 121 -1.73 18.21 -22.06
N GLN A 122 -1.19 17.40 -22.97
CA GLN A 122 -1.28 17.61 -24.42
C GLN A 122 -2.71 17.44 -24.96
N GLY A 123 -3.58 16.70 -24.25
CA GLY A 123 -4.97 16.45 -24.64
C GLY A 123 -5.98 17.53 -24.20
N GLY A 124 -5.52 18.60 -23.54
CA GLY A 124 -6.40 19.65 -23.02
C GLY A 124 -7.10 19.22 -21.73
N ILE A 125 -6.44 19.43 -20.59
CA ILE A 125 -7.13 19.35 -19.30
C ILE A 125 -8.21 20.45 -19.28
N GLU A 126 -9.49 20.05 -19.35
CA GLU A 126 -10.59 20.95 -19.00
C GLU A 126 -10.37 21.42 -17.55
N ARG A 127 -9.93 22.66 -17.40
CA ARG A 127 -9.77 23.28 -16.09
C ARG A 127 -11.14 23.69 -15.60
N VAL A 128 -11.78 22.84 -14.82
CA VAL A 128 -12.96 23.23 -14.03
C VAL A 128 -12.45 24.08 -12.86
N LEU A 129 -12.34 25.39 -13.11
CA LEU A 129 -12.19 26.38 -12.06
C LEU A 129 -13.57 26.57 -11.41
N VAL A 130 -13.68 26.31 -10.11
CA VAL A 130 -14.80 26.76 -9.25
C VAL A 130 -14.26 27.81 -8.30
#